data_AF-A0A350ZXX4-F1
#
_entry.id   AF-A0A350ZXX4-F1
#
_cell.length_a   1.000
_cell.length_b   1.000
_cell.length_c   1.000
_cell.angle_alpha   90.00
_cell.angle_beta   90.00
_cell.angle_gamma   90.00
#
_symmetry.space_group_name_H-M   'P 1'
#
loop_
_entity.id
_entity.type
_entity.pdbx_description
1 polymer ?
#
loop_
_entity_poly.entity_id
_entity_poly.type
_entity_poly.pdbx_seq_one_letter_code
_entity_poly.pdbx_strand_id
1 'polypeptide(L)'
;GLFGTVWGIYHALVNISASGMATLDKVAGPVGEALIMTAFGLFVAIPAVLAYNAITRANRVELSELDAFAHDLHAAFSTGSRIAAVSARQGQPEAASRASSLNPAPNHGAA
;
A
#
# COMPACT_ATOMS: atom_id res chain seq x y z
N GLY A 1 -20.25 3.81 19.09
CA GLY A 1 -20.97 4.71 18.17
C GLY A 1 -22.44 4.36 18.15
N LEU A 2 -22.95 3.89 17.01
CA LEU A 2 -24.38 3.69 16.74
C LEU A 2 -25.14 2.87 17.81
N PHE A 3 -24.60 1.73 18.25
CA PHE A 3 -25.27 0.93 19.26
C PHE A 3 -25.44 1.70 20.59
N GLY A 4 -24.40 2.41 21.02
CA GLY A 4 -24.43 3.16 22.27
C GLY A 4 -25.41 4.34 22.23
N THR A 5 -25.59 4.98 21.07
CA THR A 5 -26.60 6.03 20.91
C THR A 5 -28.02 5.48 20.99
N VAL A 6 -28.27 4.32 20.37
CA VAL A 6 -29.58 3.66 20.42
C VAL A 6 -29.90 3.21 21.84
N TRP A 7 -28.94 2.60 22.52
CA TRP A 7 -29.11 2.16 23.91
C TRP A 7 -29.35 3.34 24.87
N GLY A 8 -28.57 4.42 24.76
CA GLY A 8 -28.72 5.60 25.61
C GLY A 8 -30.08 6.29 25.44
N ILE A 9 -30.51 6.49 24.19
CA ILE A 9 -31.82 7.08 23.90
C ILE A 9 -32.95 6.14 24.36
N TYR A 10 -32.82 4.83 24.16
CA TYR A 10 -33.80 3.86 24.65
C TYR A 10 -33.99 3.96 26.16
N HIS A 11 -32.89 3.95 26.94
CA HIS A 11 -32.95 4.04 28.39
C HIS A 11 -33.57 5.37 28.85
N ALA A 12 -33.24 6.47 28.19
CA ALA A 12 -33.84 7.77 28.45
C ALA A 12 -35.35 7.80 28.21
N LEU A 13 -35.81 7.24 27.09
CA LEU A 13 -37.23 7.17 26.75
C LEU A 13 -38.02 6.31 27.75
N VAL A 14 -37.43 5.22 28.25
CA VAL A 14 -38.03 4.39 29.31
C VAL A 14 -38.18 5.17 30.62
N ASN A 15 -37.17 5.97 30.99
CA ASN A 15 -37.24 6.79 32.19
C ASN A 15 -38.26 7.94 32.07
N ILE A 16 -38.37 8.54 30.88
CA ILE A 16 -39.36 9.58 30.60
C ILE A 16 -40.78 9.00 30.63
N SER A 17 -40.98 7.84 29.99
CA SER A 17 -42.30 7.17 29.94
C SER A 17 -42.78 6.73 31.32
N ALA A 18 -41.89 6.31 32.21
CA ALA A 18 -42.21 6.02 33.61
C ALA A 18 -42.61 7.28 34.41
N SER A 19 -42.04 8.43 34.09
CA SER A 19 -42.32 9.70 34.79
C SER A 19 -43.54 10.48 34.27
N GLY A 20 -44.08 10.11 33.11
CA GLY A 20 -45.28 10.71 32.51
C GLY A 20 -45.13 12.15 32.00
N MET A 21 -44.01 12.83 32.26
CA MET A 21 -43.76 14.22 31.84
C MET A 21 -42.57 14.30 30.89
N ALA A 22 -42.84 14.58 29.62
CA ALA A 22 -41.82 14.79 28.59
C ALA A 22 -41.54 16.31 28.44
N THR A 23 -40.72 16.88 29.33
CA THR A 23 -40.24 18.26 29.21
C THR A 23 -38.89 18.30 28.48
N LEU A 24 -38.58 19.42 27.80
CA LEU A 24 -37.35 19.57 27.01
C LEU A 24 -36.08 19.34 27.85
N ASP A 25 -36.08 19.79 29.11
CA ASP A 25 -35.02 19.53 30.09
C ASP A 25 -34.72 18.04 30.29
N LYS A 26 -35.75 17.18 30.26
CA LYS A 26 -35.61 15.73 30.45
C LYS A 26 -34.97 15.03 29.25
N VAL A 27 -35.03 15.64 28.05
CA VAL A 27 -34.50 15.06 26.80
C VAL A 27 -33.12 15.61 26.44
N ALA A 28 -32.77 16.81 26.92
CA ALA A 28 -31.50 17.47 26.57
C ALA A 28 -30.26 16.69 27.04
N GLY A 29 -30.28 16.11 28.24
CA GLY A 29 -29.16 15.33 28.78
C GLY A 29 -28.82 14.09 27.95
N PRO A 30 -29.78 13.16 27.75
CA PRO A 30 -29.54 11.93 26.99
C PRO A 30 -29.13 12.15 25.53
N VAL A 31 -29.62 13.23 24.90
CA VAL A 31 -29.21 13.60 23.54
C VAL A 31 -27.73 14.00 23.50
N GLY A 32 -27.25 14.74 24.51
CA GLY A 32 -25.83 15.09 24.65
C GLY A 32 -24.93 13.86 24.81
N GLU A 33 -25.33 12.89 25.63
CA GLU A 33 -24.60 11.63 25.82
C GLU A 33 -24.50 10.82 24.51
N ALA A 34 -25.57 10.80 23.71
CA ALA A 34 -25.58 10.14 22.41
C ALA A 34 -24.61 10.81 21.40
N LEU A 35 -24.47 12.14 21.42
CA LEU A 35 -23.52 12.84 20.55
C LEU A 35 -22.07 12.48 20.89
N ILE A 36 -21.73 12.40 22.18
CA ILE A 36 -20.39 12.00 22.64
C ILE A 36 -20.06 10.57 22.18
N MET A 37 -21.01 9.65 22.28
CA MET A 37 -20.85 8.27 21.81
C MET A 37 -20.56 8.17 20.30
N THR A 38 -21.13 9.09 19.52
CA THR A 38 -20.86 9.20 18.07
C THR A 38 -19.46 9.73 17.82
N ALA A 39 -19.05 10.77 18.53
CA ALA A 39 -17.69 11.32 18.45
C ALA A 39 -16.63 10.27 18.77
N PHE A 40 -16.82 9.48 19.82
CA PHE A 40 -15.93 8.35 20.13
C PHE A 40 -15.94 7.27 19.05
N GLY A 41 -17.10 6.96 18.48
CA GLY A 41 -17.19 6.01 17.37
C GLY A 41 -16.34 6.43 16.18
N LEU A 42 -16.37 7.70 15.81
CA LEU A 42 -15.55 8.25 14.72
C LEU A 42 -14.07 8.33 15.10
N PHE A 43 -13.77 8.74 16.33
CA PHE A 43 -12.39 8.81 16.84
C PHE A 43 -11.66 7.47 16.76
N VAL A 44 -12.37 6.36 17.03
CA VAL A 44 -11.79 5.01 16.90
C VAL A 44 -11.81 4.51 15.46
N ALA A 45 -12.86 4.81 14.68
CA ALA A 45 -13.01 4.28 13.34
C ALA A 45 -11.97 4.81 12.34
N ILE A 46 -11.67 6.11 12.36
CA ILE A 46 -10.77 6.73 11.37
C ILE A 46 -9.35 6.15 11.46
N PRO A 47 -8.70 6.12 12.64
CA PRO A 47 -7.35 5.56 12.76
C PRO A 47 -7.31 4.07 12.41
N ALA A 48 -8.34 3.30 12.79
CA ALA A 48 -8.41 1.87 12.49
C ALA A 48 -8.43 1.59 10.98
N VAL A 49 -9.20 2.37 10.21
CA VAL A 49 -9.26 2.23 8.74
C VAL A 49 -7.95 2.66 8.09
N LEU A 50 -7.31 3.72 8.58
CA LEU A 50 -6.00 4.16 8.09
C LEU A 50 -4.92 3.08 8.33
N ALA A 51 -4.89 2.50 9.53
CA ALA A 51 -3.95 1.42 9.87
C ALA A 51 -4.18 0.18 9.00
N TYR A 52 -5.44 -0.22 8.81
CA TYR A 52 -5.79 -1.34 7.93
C TYR A 52 -5.30 -1.12 6.50
N ASN A 53 -5.50 0.08 5.95
CA ASN A 53 -5.04 0.41 4.60
C ASN A 53 -3.51 0.40 4.51
N ALA A 54 -2.82 0.99 5.49
CA ALA A 54 -1.35 1.01 5.53
C ALA A 54 -0.75 -0.41 5.55
N ILE A 55 -1.27 -1.29 6.42
CA ILE A 55 -0.82 -2.69 6.51
C ILE A 55 -1.13 -3.45 5.23
N THR A 56 -2.32 -3.25 4.65
CA THR A 56 -2.71 -3.91 3.39
C THR A 56 -1.78 -3.49 2.25
N ARG A 57 -1.40 -2.22 2.20
CA ARG A 57 -0.43 -1.73 1.21
C ARG A 57 0.94 -2.35 1.42
N ALA A 58 1.42 -2.42 2.66
CA ALA A 58 2.70 -3.06 2.98
C ALA A 58 2.71 -4.54 2.56
N ASN A 59 1.66 -5.30 2.91
CA ASN A 59 1.54 -6.70 2.54
C ASN A 59 1.57 -6.92 1.02
N ARG A 60 0.98 -6.03 0.22
CA ARG A 60 1.02 -6.14 -1.25
C ARG A 60 2.44 -6.01 -1.80
N VAL A 61 3.26 -5.15 -1.20
CA VAL A 61 4.67 -4.98 -1.59
C VAL A 61 5.44 -6.24 -1.25
N GLU A 62 5.32 -6.73 0.00
CA GLU A 62 5.97 -7.96 0.46
C GLU A 62 5.60 -9.18 -0.42
N LEU A 63 4.31 -9.31 -0.75
CA LEU A 63 3.84 -10.37 -1.64
C LEU A 63 4.40 -10.25 -3.06
N SER A 64 4.60 -9.03 -3.55
CA SER A 64 5.21 -8.81 -4.87
C SER A 64 6.68 -9.20 -4.88
N GLU A 65 7.42 -8.98 -3.80
CA GLU A 65 8.82 -9.40 -3.67
C GLU A 65 8.94 -10.92 -3.58
N LEU A 66 8.05 -11.56 -2.81
CA LEU A 66 7.94 -13.01 -2.73
C LEU A 66 7.63 -13.64 -4.09
N ASP A 67 6.74 -13.04 -4.87
CA ASP A 67 6.38 -13.52 -6.21
C ASP A 67 7.55 -13.38 -7.20
N ALA A 68 8.28 -12.26 -7.15
CA ALA A 68 9.50 -12.06 -7.93
C ALA A 68 10.57 -13.11 -7.57
N PHE A 69 10.78 -13.34 -6.28
CA PHE A 69 11.70 -14.38 -5.81
C PHE A 69 11.30 -15.78 -6.27
N ALA A 70 10.01 -16.12 -6.22
CA ALA A 70 9.50 -17.40 -6.69
C ALA A 70 9.74 -17.58 -8.20
N HIS A 71 9.54 -16.52 -9.00
CA HIS A 71 9.83 -16.52 -10.44
C HIS A 71 11.32 -16.73 -10.72
N ASP A 72 12.20 -16.05 -9.99
CA ASP A 72 13.64 -16.20 -10.15
C ASP A 72 14.11 -17.62 -9.81
N LEU A 73 13.59 -18.20 -8.72
CA LEU A 73 13.84 -19.60 -8.37
C LEU A 73 13.33 -20.55 -9.44
N HIS A 74 12.12 -20.34 -9.95
CA HIS A 74 11.55 -21.19 -11.00
C HIS A 74 12.36 -21.11 -12.28
N ALA A 75 12.82 -19.92 -12.68
CA ALA A 75 13.70 -19.73 -13.83
C ALA A 75 15.05 -20.43 -13.63
N ALA A 76 15.64 -20.34 -12.44
CA ALA A 76 16.89 -21.02 -12.11
C ALA A 76 16.77 -22.55 -12.17
N PHE A 77 15.69 -23.11 -11.62
CA PHE A 77 15.44 -24.56 -11.63
C PHE A 77 15.09 -25.08 -13.03
N SER A 78 14.22 -24.37 -13.77
CA SER A 78 13.77 -24.79 -15.11
C SER A 78 14.86 -24.65 -16.18
N THR A 79 15.70 -23.62 -16.09
CA THR A 79 16.78 -23.38 -17.05
C THR A 79 18.07 -24.15 -16.70
N GLY A 80 18.15 -24.75 -15.51
CA GLY A 80 19.29 -25.56 -15.05
C GLY A 80 20.63 -24.80 -14.94
N SER A 81 20.60 -23.47 -15.04
CA SER A 81 21.77 -22.62 -15.16
C SER A 81 22.22 -22.13 -13.79
N ARG A 82 23.36 -22.63 -13.30
CA ARG A 82 24.12 -21.97 -12.23
C ARG A 82 24.26 -20.49 -12.58
N ILE A 83 23.97 -19.61 -11.63
CA ILE A 83 24.23 -18.18 -11.69
C ILE A 83 25.74 -17.98 -11.91
N ALA A 84 26.19 -17.95 -13.17
CA ALA A 84 27.59 -17.75 -13.56
C ALA A 84 27.74 -16.91 -14.83
N ALA A 85 26.68 -16.74 -15.63
CA ALA A 85 26.80 -16.11 -16.95
C ALA A 85 26.62 -14.57 -16.97
N VAL A 86 26.11 -13.94 -15.90
CA VAL A 86 25.86 -12.49 -15.89
C VAL A 86 27.13 -11.66 -15.62
N SER A 87 28.11 -12.17 -14.84
CA SER A 87 29.42 -11.49 -14.69
C SER A 87 30.30 -11.55 -15.94
N ALA A 88 30.05 -12.46 -16.88
CA ALA A 88 30.93 -12.68 -18.03
C ALA A 88 30.67 -11.76 -19.24
N ARG A 89 29.53 -11.04 -19.30
CA ARG A 89 29.24 -10.12 -20.41
C ARG A 89 29.47 -8.64 -20.12
N GLN A 90 29.76 -8.27 -18.88
CA GLN A 90 29.98 -6.87 -18.49
C GLN A 90 31.43 -6.40 -18.66
N GLY A 91 32.31 -7.25 -19.20
CA GLY A 91 33.74 -7.00 -19.38
C GLY A 91 34.21 -6.76 -20.81
N GLN A 92 33.35 -6.49 -21.79
CA GLN A 92 33.85 -6.15 -23.13
C GLN A 92 32.93 -5.25 -23.97
N PRO A 93 33.12 -3.92 -23.88
CA PRO A 93 32.92 -3.02 -25.00
C PRO A 93 34.28 -2.55 -25.54
N GLU A 94 34.35 -2.34 -26.87
CA GLU A 94 35.24 -1.34 -27.50
C GLU A 94 36.67 -1.71 -27.97
N ALA A 95 36.88 -2.85 -28.65
CA ALA A 95 38.15 -3.06 -29.39
C ALA A 95 38.01 -3.47 -30.87
N ALA A 96 36.82 -3.78 -31.38
CA ALA A 96 36.66 -4.38 -32.71
C ALA A 96 36.15 -3.43 -33.83
N SER A 97 35.98 -2.13 -33.57
CA SER A 97 35.45 -1.17 -34.57
C SER A 97 36.51 -0.22 -35.17
N ARG A 98 37.75 -0.19 -34.65
CA ARG A 98 38.81 0.72 -35.13
C ARG A 98 39.76 0.13 -36.19
N ALA A 99 39.60 -1.13 -36.58
CA ALA A 99 40.52 -1.79 -37.53
C ALA A 99 40.06 -1.77 -39.00
N SER A 100 38.93 -1.13 -39.33
CA SER A 100 38.34 -1.18 -40.69
C SER A 100 38.31 0.15 -41.45
N SER A 101 38.99 1.21 -40.99
CA SER A 101 38.89 2.55 -41.61
C SER A 101 40.21 3.20 -42.04
N LEU A 102 41.34 2.48 -42.06
CA LEU A 102 42.57 2.97 -42.69
C LEU A 102 42.93 2.14 -43.91
N ASN A 103 42.15 2.31 -44.98
CA ASN A 103 42.57 1.95 -46.33
C ASN A 103 43.56 3.02 -46.83
N PRO A 104 44.77 2.67 -47.30
CA PRO A 104 45.67 3.62 -47.91
C PRO A 104 45.21 3.89 -49.35
N ALA A 105 44.80 5.12 -49.64
CA ALA A 105 44.70 5.58 -51.02
C ALA A 105 46.11 5.97 -51.51
N PRO A 106 46.64 5.39 -52.59
CA PRO A 106 47.76 6.00 -53.29
C PRO A 106 47.17 7.02 -54.25
N ASN A 107 47.47 8.32 -54.08
CA ASN A 107 47.31 9.21 -55.23
C ASN A 107 48.33 10.34 -55.35
N HIS A 108 48.99 10.29 -56.51
CA HIS A 108 49.68 11.30 -57.30
C HIS A 108 50.84 12.11 -56.68
N GLY A 109 52.06 11.67 -57.02
CA GLY A 109 53.27 12.50 -57.05
C GLY A 109 54.16 12.11 -58.24
N ALA A 110 53.94 12.74 -59.40
CA ALA A 110 54.88 12.89 -60.52
C ALA A 110 54.25 13.95 -61.42
N ALA A 111 54.75 15.20 -61.35
CA ALA A 111 55.79 15.78 -62.21
C ALA A 111 55.16 16.47 -63.43
#